data_AF-A0A944KG06-F1
#
_entry.id   AF-A0A944KG06-F1
#
_cell.length_a   1.000
_cell.length_b   1.000
_cell.length_c   1.000
_cell.angle_alpha   90.00
_cell.angle_beta   90.00
_cell.angle_gamma   90.00
#
_symmetry.space_group_name_H-M   'P 1'
#
loop_
_entity.id
_entity.type
_entity.pdbx_description
1 polymer ?
#
loop_
_entity_poly.entity_id
_entity_poly.type
_entity_poly.pdbx_seq_one_letter_code
_entity_poly.pdbx_strand_id
1 'polypeptide(L)'
;MTEIGAMPPGRPLETYHVVHQHDTPIPAVLNAMERSCPGLSLRLTSAAHRLGPADRAFAALTAGFHHYGGMAAHFDRARLTTMTTGIEPPAPVSADYLQRALAL
;
A
#
# COMPACT_ATOMS: atom_id res chain seq x y z
N MET A 1 24.30 26.86 15.24
CA MET A 1 24.58 25.46 14.85
C MET A 1 23.89 24.59 15.88
N THR A 2 22.95 23.73 15.47
CA THR A 2 22.15 22.92 16.40
C THR A 2 22.44 21.46 16.11
N GLU A 3 22.89 20.73 17.12
CA GLU A 3 23.17 19.31 17.03
C GLU A 3 21.98 18.52 17.55
N ILE A 4 21.63 17.45 16.85
CA ILE A 4 20.60 16.49 17.26
C ILE A 4 21.33 15.25 17.76
N GLY A 5 21.26 14.99 19.06
CA GLY A 5 21.76 13.77 19.68
C GLY A 5 20.66 12.71 19.77
N ALA A 6 20.97 11.47 19.42
CA ALA A 6 20.06 10.35 19.66
C ALA A 6 19.93 10.14 21.17
N MET A 7 18.70 10.18 21.69
CA MET A 7 18.45 9.77 23.08
C MET A 7 18.72 8.27 23.24
N PRO A 8 19.22 7.82 24.40
CA PRO A 8 19.32 6.40 24.68
C PRO A 8 17.94 5.74 24.50
N PRO A 9 17.88 4.55 23.88
CA PRO A 9 16.60 3.88 23.69
C PRO A 9 15.92 3.69 25.05
N GLY A 10 14.62 4.00 25.12
CA GLY A 10 13.80 3.68 26.29
C GLY A 10 13.76 2.17 26.57
N ARG A 11 12.97 1.72 27.56
CA ARG A 11 12.79 0.29 27.84
C ARG A 11 12.49 -0.49 26.55
N PRO A 12 13.08 -1.68 26.35
CA PRO A 12 12.78 -2.49 25.18
C PRO A 12 11.30 -2.83 25.16
N LEU A 13 10.59 -2.36 24.14
CA LEU A 13 9.21 -2.71 23.84
C LEU A 13 9.21 -3.70 22.69
N GLU A 14 8.36 -4.72 22.79
CA GLU A 14 8.12 -5.63 21.67
C GLU A 14 7.12 -4.99 20.71
N THR A 15 7.58 -4.70 19.49
CA THR A 15 6.75 -4.18 18.41
C THR A 15 6.45 -5.30 17.41
N TYR A 16 5.20 -5.35 16.94
CA TYR A 16 4.74 -6.31 15.95
C TYR A 16 4.09 -5.57 14.77
N HIS A 17 4.40 -5.99 13.54
CA HIS A 17 3.74 -5.48 12.34
C HIS A 17 2.53 -6.33 11.98
N VAL A 18 1.33 -5.83 12.26
CA VAL A 18 0.07 -6.47 11.84
C VAL A 18 -0.32 -5.99 10.45
N VAL A 19 0.16 -6.69 9.43
CA VAL A 19 -0.17 -6.45 8.02
C VAL A 19 -0.82 -7.68 7.36
N HIS A 20 -1.03 -7.70 6.04
CA HIS A 20 -1.40 -8.94 5.34
C HIS A 20 -0.14 -9.78 5.04
N GLN A 21 -0.25 -11.10 4.93
CA GLN A 21 0.89 -11.99 4.62
C GLN A 21 1.38 -11.87 3.16
N HIS A 22 0.51 -11.38 2.29
CA HIS A 22 0.77 -11.15 0.87
C HIS A 22 0.52 -9.69 0.55
N ASP A 23 1.48 -9.06 -0.12
CA ASP A 23 1.29 -7.72 -0.66
C ASP A 23 0.22 -7.75 -1.75
N THR A 24 -0.66 -6.75 -1.75
CA THR A 24 -1.65 -6.60 -2.84
C THR A 24 -0.95 -5.96 -4.03
N PRO A 25 -0.88 -6.62 -5.21
CA PRO A 25 -0.22 -6.04 -6.36
C PRO A 25 -0.97 -4.79 -6.83
N ILE A 26 -0.29 -3.65 -6.91
CA ILE A 26 -0.89 -2.40 -7.43
C ILE A 26 -1.53 -2.59 -8.82
N PRO A 27 -0.96 -3.38 -9.78
CA PRO A 27 -1.64 -3.64 -11.05
C PRO A 27 -3.02 -4.29 -10.89
N ALA A 28 -3.23 -5.15 -9.89
CA ALA A 28 -4.53 -5.76 -9.63
C ALA A 28 -5.56 -4.72 -9.16
N VAL A 29 -5.13 -3.74 -8.35
CA VAL A 29 -5.97 -2.63 -7.89
C VAL A 29 -6.35 -1.74 -9.08
N LEU A 30 -5.38 -1.35 -9.93
CA LEU A 30 -5.65 -0.52 -11.10
C LEU A 30 -6.62 -1.20 -12.07
N ASN A 31 -6.41 -2.48 -12.36
CA ASN A 31 -7.31 -3.24 -13.23
C ASN A 31 -8.74 -3.30 -12.65
N ALA A 32 -8.90 -3.41 -11.33
CA ALA A 32 -10.23 -3.39 -10.70
C ALA A 32 -10.90 -2.01 -10.79
N MET A 33 -10.14 -0.92 -10.69
CA MET A 33 -10.65 0.44 -10.90
C MET A 33 -11.12 0.66 -12.34
N GLU A 34 -10.32 0.26 -13.33
CA GLU A 34 -10.68 0.36 -14.75
C GLU A 34 -11.95 -0.43 -15.09
N ARG A 35 -12.10 -1.64 -14.54
CA ARG A 35 -13.32 -2.45 -14.72
C ARG A 35 -14.56 -1.82 -14.11
N SER A 36 -14.40 -1.03 -13.04
CA SER A 36 -15.53 -0.41 -12.33
C SER A 36 -15.97 0.92 -12.95
N CYS A 37 -15.09 1.56 -13.73
CA CYS A 37 -15.33 2.88 -14.33
C CYS A 37 -15.11 2.84 -15.84
N PRO A 38 -16.15 2.64 -16.66
CA PRO A 38 -16.03 2.65 -18.11
C PRO A 38 -15.41 3.95 -18.63
N GLY A 39 -14.37 3.83 -19.46
CA GLY A 39 -13.63 4.97 -20.01
C GLY A 39 -12.42 5.41 -19.18
N LEU A 40 -12.21 4.82 -18.00
CA LEU A 40 -10.99 5.02 -17.22
C LEU A 40 -9.87 4.11 -17.72
N SER A 41 -8.69 4.69 -17.96
CA SER A 41 -7.45 3.93 -18.16
C SER A 41 -6.34 4.53 -17.30
N LEU A 42 -5.67 3.69 -16.53
CA LEU A 42 -4.70 4.05 -15.51
C LEU A 42 -3.35 3.40 -15.81
N ARG A 43 -2.29 4.17 -15.61
CA ARG A 43 -0.92 3.67 -15.67
C ARG A 43 -0.07 4.37 -14.62
N LEU A 44 0.67 3.61 -13.81
CA LEU A 44 1.68 4.19 -12.92
C LEU A 44 2.85 4.73 -13.75
N THR A 45 3.33 5.91 -13.39
CA THR A 45 4.54 6.47 -13.99
C THR A 45 5.37 7.16 -12.92
N SER A 46 6.68 6.94 -12.96
CA SER A 46 7.65 7.71 -12.18
C SER A 46 7.93 9.09 -12.78
N ALA A 47 7.48 9.35 -14.01
CA ALA A 47 7.70 10.60 -14.72
C ALA A 47 6.63 11.66 -14.39
N ALA A 48 6.46 11.97 -13.11
CA ALA A 48 5.44 12.91 -12.63
C ALA A 48 5.50 14.31 -13.31
N HIS A 49 6.70 14.74 -13.73
CA HIS A 49 6.91 15.97 -14.48
C HIS A 49 6.23 16.00 -15.86
N ARG A 50 5.89 14.84 -16.44
CA ARG A 50 5.25 14.71 -17.75
C ARG A 50 3.73 14.66 -17.71
N LEU A 51 3.13 14.65 -16.51
CA LEU A 51 1.69 14.59 -16.35
C LEU A 51 1.00 15.84 -16.93
N GLY A 52 -0.14 15.66 -17.58
CA GLY A 52 -0.99 16.79 -17.97
C GLY A 52 -1.70 17.42 -16.75
N PRO A 53 -2.37 18.57 -16.92
CA PRO A 53 -3.15 19.19 -15.83
C PRO A 53 -4.21 18.26 -15.23
N ALA A 54 -4.91 17.50 -16.09
CA ALA A 54 -5.94 16.53 -15.65
C ALA A 54 -5.33 15.37 -14.85
N ASP A 55 -4.23 14.78 -15.34
CA ASP A 55 -3.55 13.70 -14.64
C ASP A 55 -2.97 14.15 -13.29
N ARG A 56 -2.47 15.39 -13.22
CA ARG A 56 -2.01 15.99 -11.95
C ARG A 56 -3.16 16.15 -10.95
N ALA A 57 -4.32 16.62 -11.40
CA ALA A 57 -5.50 16.73 -10.54
C ALA A 57 -5.96 15.36 -10.04
N PHE A 58 -5.98 14.35 -10.91
CA PHE A 58 -6.29 12.98 -10.53
C PHE A 58 -5.25 12.39 -9.56
N ALA A 59 -3.95 12.62 -9.80
CA ALA A 59 -2.88 12.21 -8.90
C ALA A 59 -2.98 12.88 -7.53
N ALA A 60 -3.40 14.14 -7.46
CA ALA A 60 -3.63 14.84 -6.20
C ALA A 60 -4.81 14.26 -5.42
N LEU A 61 -5.92 13.94 -6.09
CA LEU A 61 -7.07 13.26 -5.48
C LEU A 61 -6.70 11.86 -4.94
N THR A 62 -5.70 11.22 -5.55
CA THR A 62 -5.23 9.88 -5.21
C THR A 62 -3.88 9.87 -4.46
N ALA A 63 -3.39 11.03 -4.01
CA ALA A 63 -2.06 11.22 -3.42
C ALA A 63 -1.74 10.29 -2.25
N GLY A 64 -2.75 9.96 -1.43
CA GLY A 64 -2.62 9.05 -0.30
C GLY A 64 -2.18 7.63 -0.70
N PHE A 65 -2.47 7.19 -1.93
CA PHE A 65 -2.12 5.86 -2.43
C PHE A 65 -0.72 5.82 -3.07
N HIS A 66 -0.25 6.92 -3.66
CA HIS A 66 1.03 6.97 -4.38
C HIS A 66 2.24 6.79 -3.46
N HIS A 67 2.13 7.20 -2.19
CA HIS A 67 3.18 6.98 -1.20
C HIS A 67 3.46 5.48 -1.01
N TYR A 68 2.41 4.66 -0.97
CA TYR A 68 2.52 3.20 -0.86
C TYR A 68 2.84 2.52 -2.18
N GLY A 69 2.47 3.11 -3.33
CA GLY A 69 2.82 2.57 -4.64
C GLY A 69 4.29 2.75 -5.02
N GLY A 70 4.92 3.82 -4.53
CA GLY A 70 6.35 4.10 -4.77
C GLY A 70 7.28 3.51 -3.71
N MET A 71 6.80 3.39 -2.47
CA MET A 71 7.53 2.68 -1.43
C MET A 71 7.29 1.19 -1.61
N ALA A 72 8.26 0.47 -2.18
CA ALA A 72 8.35 -0.98 -2.08
C ALA A 72 8.65 -1.41 -0.62
N ALA A 73 7.84 -0.91 0.32
CA ALA A 73 7.99 -1.15 1.74
C ALA A 73 7.50 -2.57 2.03
N HIS A 74 8.45 -3.47 2.25
CA HIS A 74 8.18 -4.80 2.75
C HIS A 74 8.26 -4.79 4.27
N PHE A 75 7.17 -5.14 4.95
CA PHE A 75 7.13 -5.21 6.41
C PHE A 75 7.53 -6.61 6.86
N ASP A 76 8.58 -6.71 7.68
CA ASP A 76 8.94 -7.96 8.34
C ASP A 76 7.85 -8.36 9.35
N ARG A 77 7.36 -9.59 9.19
CA ARG A 77 6.31 -10.22 10.01
C ARG A 77 6.80 -11.41 10.83
N ALA A 78 8.09 -11.75 10.80
CA ALA A 78 8.59 -13.00 11.39
C ALA A 78 8.14 -13.19 12.86
N ARG A 79 8.18 -12.12 13.66
CA ARG A 79 7.71 -12.14 15.05
C ARG A 79 6.20 -12.37 15.19
N LEU A 80 5.39 -11.77 14.31
CA LEU A 80 3.95 -11.98 14.32
C LEU A 80 3.62 -13.43 13.95
N THR A 81 4.28 -13.99 12.94
CA THR A 81 4.10 -15.39 12.51
C THR A 81 4.36 -16.36 13.65
N THR A 82 5.43 -16.17 14.42
CA THR A 82 5.72 -17.00 15.60
C THR A 82 4.58 -16.93 16.63
N MET A 83 4.08 -15.71 16.92
CA MET A 83 3.02 -15.48 17.90
C MET A 83 1.65 -16.01 17.45
N THR A 84 1.38 -16.05 16.16
CA THR A 84 0.10 -16.50 15.59
C THR A 84 0.16 -17.95 15.07
N THR A 85 1.08 -18.76 15.58
CA THR A 85 1.18 -20.18 15.20
C THR A 85 -0.13 -20.90 15.51
N GLY A 86 -0.70 -21.60 14.53
CA GLY A 86 -1.98 -22.30 14.65
C GLY A 86 -3.21 -21.44 14.35
N ILE A 87 -3.04 -20.15 14.05
CA ILE A 87 -4.10 -19.30 13.51
C ILE A 87 -4.03 -19.34 11.99
N GLU A 88 -5.14 -19.69 11.34
CA GLU A 88 -5.24 -19.65 9.89
C GLU A 88 -5.08 -18.21 9.39
N PRO A 89 -4.19 -17.95 8.43
CA PRO A 89 -4.02 -16.61 7.92
C PRO A 89 -5.24 -16.17 7.09
N PRO A 90 -5.50 -14.86 6.98
CA PRO A 90 -6.56 -14.36 6.11
C PRO A 90 -6.33 -14.78 4.65
N ALA A 91 -7.43 -15.01 3.94
CA ALA A 91 -7.40 -15.33 2.53
C ALA A 91 -6.76 -14.18 1.72
N PRO A 92 -6.02 -14.49 0.64
CA PRO A 92 -5.46 -13.46 -0.23
C PRO A 92 -6.53 -12.52 -0.78
N VAL A 93 -6.17 -11.25 -0.94
CA VAL A 93 -7.01 -10.25 -1.62
C VAL A 93 -7.16 -10.66 -3.09
N SER A 94 -8.34 -11.17 -3.44
CA SER A 94 -8.64 -11.64 -4.79
C SER A 94 -9.10 -10.51 -5.71
N ALA A 95 -9.07 -10.76 -7.02
CA ALA A 95 -9.63 -9.84 -8.01
C ALA A 95 -11.13 -9.58 -7.75
N ASP A 96 -11.87 -10.62 -7.35
CA ASP A 96 -13.29 -10.53 -6.98
C ASP A 96 -13.51 -9.68 -5.72
N TYR A 97 -12.63 -9.81 -4.73
CA TYR A 97 -12.67 -8.98 -3.53
C TYR A 97 -12.46 -7.51 -3.91
N LEU A 98 -11.42 -7.23 -4.70
CA LEU A 98 -11.14 -5.86 -5.17
C LEU A 98 -12.30 -5.30 -5.99
N GLN A 99 -12.89 -6.12 -6.86
CA GLN A 99 -14.02 -5.71 -7.68
C GLN A 99 -15.24 -5.35 -6.81
N ARG A 100 -15.53 -6.15 -5.78
CA ARG A 100 -16.63 -5.86 -4.84
C ARG A 100 -16.35 -4.67 -3.94
N ALA A 101 -15.10 -4.48 -3.52
CA ALA A 101 -14.71 -3.36 -2.67
C ALA A 101 -14.75 -2.00 -3.40
N LEU A 102 -14.57 -2.03 -4.73
CA LEU A 102 -14.56 -0.83 -5.58
C LEU A 102 -15.85 -0.62 -6.37
N ALA A 103 -16.77 -1.60 -6.36
CA ALA A 103 -18.11 -1.43 -6.90
C ALA A 103 -18.87 -0.43 -6.01
N LEU A 104 -19.21 0.73 -6.57
CA LEU A 104 -20.09 1.73 -5.97
C LEU A 104 -21.53 1.23 -5.91
#